data_AF-R4Z1P3-F1
#
_entry.id   AF-R4Z1P3-F1
#
_cell.length_a   1.000
_cell.length_b   1.000
_cell.length_c   1.000
_cell.angle_alpha   90.00
_cell.angle_beta   90.00
_cell.angle_gamma   90.00
#
_symmetry.space_group_name_H-M   'P 1'
#
loop_
_entity.id
_entity.type
_entity.pdbx_description
1 polymer ?
#
loop_
_entity_poly.entity_id
_entity_poly.type
_entity_poly.pdbx_seq_one_letter_code
_entity_poly.pdbx_strand_id
1 'polypeptide(L)'
;MKFIHTSDWHLGRRLGEHALLDDQRVFCDCLVELAVDEGAELVVVAGDVYDRDVPPTEAVTLFRSTVRGLVESGIKVAAIAGNHDSAERLSAYDGLTERSGVLVRGGFTSADAPGRCKRRQPLTRHLHNRVARRSVAPTLRACLVRVSTCSG
;
A
#
# COMPACT_ATOMS: atom_id res chain seq x y z
N MET A 1 10.84 -7.28 13.21
CA MET A 1 9.85 -6.37 12.63
C MET A 1 9.14 -7.05 11.47
N LYS A 2 7.80 -7.01 11.42
CA LYS A 2 7.01 -7.59 10.31
C LYS A 2 6.39 -6.49 9.46
N PHE A 3 6.48 -6.62 8.14
CA PHE A 3 5.79 -5.71 7.23
C PHE A 3 5.20 -6.46 6.05
N ILE A 4 4.18 -5.86 5.46
CA ILE A 4 3.53 -6.32 4.25
C ILE A 4 3.98 -5.43 3.10
N HIS A 5 4.31 -6.04 1.96
CA HIS A 5 4.63 -5.32 0.73
C HIS A 5 3.66 -5.73 -0.38
N THR A 6 3.04 -4.73 -1.01
CA THR A 6 2.10 -4.86 -2.13
C THR A 6 2.29 -3.71 -3.11
N SER A 7 1.77 -3.83 -4.32
CA SER A 7 1.75 -2.79 -5.36
C SER A 7 0.54 -3.02 -6.30
N ASP A 8 0.36 -2.16 -7.30
CA ASP A 8 -0.55 -2.40 -8.44
C ASP A 8 -2.01 -2.60 -8.05
N TRP A 9 -2.51 -1.77 -7.12
CA TRP A 9 -3.91 -1.84 -6.68
C TRP A 9 -4.87 -1.39 -7.78
N HIS A 10 -4.47 -0.41 -8.58
CA HIS A 10 -5.25 0.20 -9.66
C HIS A 10 -6.71 0.47 -9.24
N LEU A 11 -6.92 1.10 -8.09
CA LEU A 11 -8.27 1.32 -7.56
C LEU A 11 -9.12 2.13 -8.56
N GLY A 12 -10.35 1.65 -8.79
CA GLY A 12 -11.28 2.22 -9.77
C GLY A 12 -11.16 1.65 -11.19
N ARG A 13 -10.33 0.61 -11.39
CA ARG A 13 -10.18 -0.07 -12.67
C ARG A 13 -11.49 -0.70 -13.17
N ARG A 14 -11.64 -0.71 -14.50
CA ARG A 14 -12.74 -1.36 -15.22
C ARG A 14 -12.19 -2.32 -16.28
N LEU A 15 -12.92 -3.40 -16.54
CA LEU A 15 -12.67 -4.32 -17.66
C LEU A 15 -13.88 -4.28 -18.60
N GLY A 16 -13.82 -3.41 -19.61
CA GLY A 16 -14.98 -3.07 -20.43
C GLY A 16 -16.09 -2.43 -19.59
N GLU A 17 -17.28 -3.01 -19.64
CA GLU A 17 -18.44 -2.55 -18.86
C GLU A 17 -18.40 -2.98 -17.38
N HIS A 18 -17.48 -3.87 -17.01
CA HIS A 18 -17.42 -4.41 -15.66
C HIS A 18 -16.51 -3.57 -14.75
N ALA A 19 -17.09 -3.03 -13.67
CA ALA A 19 -16.33 -2.32 -12.64
C ALA A 19 -15.71 -3.32 -11.65
N LEU A 20 -14.42 -3.17 -11.34
CA LEU A 20 -13.75 -4.06 -10.37
C LEU A 20 -13.80 -3.54 -8.93
N LEU A 21 -14.50 -2.44 -8.67
CA LEU A 21 -14.41 -1.73 -7.39
C LEU A 21 -14.89 -2.59 -6.20
N ASP A 22 -15.91 -3.43 -6.40
CA ASP A 22 -16.40 -4.31 -5.33
C ASP A 22 -15.41 -5.44 -5.04
N ASP A 23 -14.79 -6.02 -6.06
CA ASP A 23 -13.71 -7.00 -5.88
C ASP A 23 -12.49 -6.36 -5.19
N GLN A 24 -12.16 -5.13 -5.57
CA GLN A 24 -11.09 -4.34 -4.94
C GLN A 24 -11.39 -4.04 -3.48
N ARG A 25 -12.66 -3.79 -3.12
CA ARG A 25 -13.07 -3.63 -1.73
C ARG A 25 -12.81 -4.89 -0.93
N VAL A 26 -13.21 -6.05 -1.46
CA VAL A 26 -12.95 -7.34 -0.81
C VAL A 26 -11.45 -7.58 -0.65
N PHE A 27 -10.63 -7.25 -1.65
CA PHE A 27 -9.17 -7.31 -1.53
C PHE A 27 -8.65 -6.41 -0.40
N CYS A 28 -9.10 -5.15 -0.34
CA CYS A 28 -8.69 -4.20 0.69
C CYS A 28 -9.08 -4.67 2.10
N ASP A 29 -10.30 -5.17 2.28
CA ASP A 29 -10.76 -5.70 3.57
C ASP A 29 -9.90 -6.91 4.00
N CYS A 30 -9.63 -7.83 3.06
CA CYS A 30 -8.76 -8.96 3.31
C CYS A 30 -7.32 -8.55 3.64
N LEU A 31 -6.80 -7.48 3.03
CA LEU A 31 -5.48 -6.96 3.33
C LEU A 31 -5.40 -6.42 4.76
N VAL A 32 -6.44 -5.68 5.21
CA VAL A 32 -6.51 -5.16 6.58
C VAL A 32 -6.52 -6.31 7.57
N GLU A 33 -7.41 -7.29 7.38
CA GLU A 33 -7.48 -8.47 8.25
C GLU A 33 -6.15 -9.24 8.28
N LEU A 34 -5.55 -9.50 7.11
CA LEU A 34 -4.28 -10.20 7.02
C LEU A 34 -3.16 -9.45 7.76
N ALA A 35 -3.12 -8.13 7.64
CA ALA A 35 -2.12 -7.31 8.32
C ALA A 35 -2.25 -7.40 9.84
N VAL A 36 -3.48 -7.42 10.35
CA VAL A 36 -3.78 -7.61 11.77
C VAL A 36 -3.40 -9.02 12.24
N ASP A 37 -3.86 -10.06 11.53
CA ASP A 37 -3.62 -11.47 11.87
C ASP A 37 -2.12 -11.81 11.90
N GLU A 38 -1.36 -11.27 10.95
CA GLU A 38 0.08 -11.49 10.88
C GLU A 38 0.86 -10.65 11.90
N GLY A 39 0.22 -9.68 12.57
CA GLY A 39 0.90 -8.71 13.43
C GLY A 39 1.89 -7.85 12.65
N ALA A 40 1.49 -7.37 11.48
CA ALA A 40 2.29 -6.46 10.67
C ALA A 40 2.37 -5.08 11.35
N GLU A 41 3.57 -4.50 11.37
CA GLU A 41 3.80 -3.16 11.92
C GLU A 41 3.73 -2.08 10.82
N LEU A 42 3.85 -2.48 9.56
CA LEU A 42 3.89 -1.61 8.39
C LEU A 42 3.28 -2.31 7.16
N VAL A 43 2.47 -1.59 6.40
CA VAL A 43 2.05 -1.95 5.04
C VAL A 43 2.69 -0.98 4.06
N VAL A 44 3.36 -1.51 3.04
CA VAL A 44 4.01 -0.75 1.96
C VAL A 44 3.26 -0.98 0.66
N VAL A 45 2.79 0.11 0.04
CA VAL A 45 2.16 0.14 -1.30
C VAL A 45 3.15 0.77 -2.29
N ALA A 46 3.81 -0.07 -3.07
CA ALA A 46 4.94 0.29 -3.92
C ALA A 46 4.53 0.76 -5.32
N GLY A 47 3.52 1.63 -5.41
CA GLY A 47 3.07 2.22 -6.68
C GLY A 47 1.74 1.69 -7.20
N ASP A 48 1.19 2.44 -8.16
CA ASP A 48 -0.07 2.20 -8.87
C ASP A 48 -1.25 1.99 -7.91
N VAL A 49 -1.45 2.99 -7.05
CA VAL A 49 -2.58 3.03 -6.10
C VAL A 49 -3.89 3.15 -6.86
N TYR A 50 -3.97 4.07 -7.81
CA TYR A 50 -5.13 4.32 -8.64
C TYR A 50 -4.92 3.81 -10.07
N ASP A 51 -6.01 3.48 -10.77
CA ASP A 51 -5.96 3.05 -12.17
C ASP A 51 -5.57 4.18 -13.14
N ARG A 52 -5.83 5.43 -12.74
CA ARG A 52 -5.60 6.62 -13.56
C ARG A 52 -5.27 7.82 -12.70
N ASP A 53 -4.67 8.82 -13.33
CA ASP A 53 -4.19 10.06 -12.74
C ASP A 53 -5.30 10.89 -12.08
N VAL A 54 -6.52 10.85 -12.64
CA VAL A 54 -7.74 11.43 -12.08
C VAL A 54 -8.67 10.29 -11.64
N PRO A 55 -8.50 9.75 -10.41
CA PRO A 55 -9.31 8.64 -9.95
C PRO A 55 -10.77 9.05 -9.69
N PRO A 56 -11.72 8.11 -9.85
CA PRO A 56 -13.10 8.33 -9.42
C PRO A 56 -13.18 8.47 -7.88
N THR A 57 -14.19 9.18 -7.38
CA THR A 57 -14.35 9.48 -5.95
C THR A 57 -14.45 8.21 -5.09
N GLU A 58 -15.06 7.15 -5.64
CA GLU A 58 -15.24 5.88 -4.96
C GLU A 58 -13.92 5.14 -4.76
N ALA A 59 -12.98 5.26 -5.71
CA ALA A 59 -11.62 4.71 -5.57
C ALA A 59 -10.83 5.44 -4.48
N VAL A 60 -10.93 6.78 -4.45
CA VAL A 60 -10.30 7.61 -3.40
C VAL A 60 -10.88 7.28 -2.03
N THR A 61 -12.21 7.08 -1.95
CA THR A 61 -12.89 6.69 -0.72
C THR A 61 -12.41 5.33 -0.24
N LEU A 62 -12.30 4.36 -1.16
CA LEU A 62 -11.81 3.01 -0.83
C LEU A 62 -10.38 3.04 -0.30
N PHE A 63 -9.46 3.75 -0.99
CA PHE A 63 -8.08 3.93 -0.49
C PHE A 63 -8.07 4.50 0.93
N ARG A 64 -8.82 5.58 1.16
CA ARG A 64 -8.89 6.25 2.47
C ARG A 64 -9.46 5.34 3.56
N SER A 65 -10.51 4.57 3.28
CA SER A 65 -11.08 3.64 4.26
C SER A 65 -10.10 2.51 4.60
N THR A 66 -9.39 1.97 3.61
CA THR A 66 -8.39 0.91 3.81
C THR A 66 -7.23 1.42 4.66
N VAL A 67 -6.68 2.59 4.34
CA VAL A 67 -5.60 3.21 5.13
C VAL A 67 -6.06 3.50 6.56
N ARG A 68 -7.29 4.01 6.73
CA ARG A 68 -7.86 4.26 8.06
C ARG A 68 -7.94 2.97 8.88
N GLY A 69 -8.46 1.87 8.32
CA GLY A 69 -8.57 0.59 9.03
C GLY A 69 -7.21 0.04 9.48
N LEU A 70 -6.17 0.18 8.65
CA LEU A 70 -4.80 -0.19 9.03
C LEU A 70 -4.28 0.65 10.21
N VAL A 71 -4.44 1.97 10.13
CA VAL A 71 -3.96 2.91 11.16
C VAL A 71 -4.71 2.74 12.48
N GLU A 72 -6.02 2.57 12.44
CA GLU A 72 -6.86 2.29 13.62
C GLU A 72 -6.44 0.98 14.30
N SER A 73 -5.89 0.03 13.55
CA SER A 73 -5.31 -1.22 14.06
C SER A 73 -3.87 -1.07 14.55
N GLY A 74 -3.32 0.15 14.58
CA GLY A 74 -1.94 0.44 15.00
C GLY A 74 -0.88 0.16 13.93
N ILE A 75 -1.28 -0.12 12.69
CA ILE A 75 -0.39 -0.48 11.58
C ILE A 75 -0.05 0.77 10.77
N LYS A 76 1.25 1.01 10.56
CA LYS A 76 1.69 2.15 9.73
C LYS A 76 1.49 1.85 8.25
N VAL A 77 1.31 2.90 7.45
CA VAL A 77 1.18 2.77 5.99
C VAL A 77 2.21 3.64 5.30
N ALA A 78 2.92 3.06 4.33
CA ALA A 78 3.77 3.80 3.40
C ALA A 78 3.27 3.54 1.97
N ALA A 79 2.98 4.58 1.19
CA ALA A 79 2.57 4.47 -0.20
C ALA A 79 3.38 5.44 -1.06
N ILE A 80 3.70 5.01 -2.29
CA ILE A 80 4.34 5.85 -3.30
C ILE A 80 3.47 5.88 -4.56
N ALA A 81 3.55 6.96 -5.33
CA ALA A 81 2.95 7.02 -6.65
C ALA A 81 3.65 6.05 -7.62
N GLY A 82 2.86 5.35 -8.43
CA GLY A 82 3.34 4.66 -9.63
C GLY A 82 3.17 5.52 -10.89
N ASN A 83 3.20 4.87 -12.05
CA ASN A 83 3.05 5.55 -13.35
C ASN A 83 1.58 5.82 -13.72
N HIS A 84 0.62 5.14 -13.10
CA HIS A 84 -0.80 5.43 -13.25
C HIS A 84 -1.28 6.56 -12.34
N ASP A 85 -0.54 6.84 -11.27
CA ASP A 85 -0.90 7.84 -10.28
C ASP A 85 -0.48 9.26 -10.70
N SER A 86 -1.26 10.27 -10.32
CA SER A 86 -0.80 11.65 -10.40
C SER A 86 0.13 11.96 -9.22
N ALA A 87 1.41 12.15 -9.52
CA ALA A 87 2.42 12.53 -8.54
C ALA A 87 2.02 13.79 -7.76
N GLU A 88 1.45 14.79 -8.42
CA GLU A 88 1.01 16.04 -7.79
C GLU A 88 -0.15 15.79 -6.81
N ARG A 89 -1.14 14.99 -7.21
CA ARG A 89 -2.30 14.69 -6.35
C ARG A 89 -1.93 13.83 -5.15
N LEU A 90 -1.06 12.84 -5.32
CA LEU A 90 -0.55 12.05 -4.19
C LEU A 90 0.35 12.89 -3.28
N SER A 91 1.10 13.84 -3.83
CA SER A 91 1.91 14.78 -3.04
C SER A 91 1.07 15.69 -2.14
N ALA A 92 -0.26 15.78 -2.35
CA ALA A 92 -1.14 16.51 -1.43
C ALA A 92 -1.13 15.92 0.00
N TYR A 93 -0.68 14.68 0.18
CA TYR A 93 -0.55 14.04 1.49
C TYR A 93 0.83 14.22 2.15
N ASP A 94 1.82 14.70 1.39
CA ASP A 94 3.21 14.84 1.84
C ASP A 94 3.29 15.75 3.07
N GLY A 95 3.94 15.26 4.14
CA GLY A 95 4.14 16.01 5.39
C GLY A 95 2.87 16.22 6.24
N LEU A 96 1.67 16.04 5.68
CA LEU A 96 0.41 16.21 6.41
C LEU A 96 0.04 14.98 7.26
N THR A 97 0.40 13.79 6.79
CA THR A 97 -0.13 12.52 7.32
C THR A 97 0.87 11.73 8.18
N GLU A 98 2.12 12.17 8.26
CA GLU A 98 3.22 11.42 8.89
C GLU A 98 2.99 11.15 10.38
N ARG A 99 2.42 12.13 11.10
CA ARG A 99 2.12 11.99 12.54
C ARG A 99 1.04 10.95 12.83
N SER A 100 0.17 10.67 11.86
CA SER A 100 -0.83 9.60 11.96
C SER A 100 -0.30 8.22 11.56
N GLY A 101 1.02 8.09 11.29
CA GLY A 101 1.61 6.83 10.87
C GLY A 101 1.36 6.50 9.39
N VAL A 102 0.96 7.49 8.59
CA VAL A 102 0.73 7.36 7.15
C VAL A 102 1.77 8.21 6.42
N LEU A 103 2.53 7.58 5.53
CA LEU A 103 3.49 8.24 4.67
C LEU A 103 3.07 8.00 3.22
N VAL A 104 2.55 9.02 2.55
CA VAL A 104 2.29 8.97 1.11
C VAL A 104 3.29 9.90 0.43
N ARG A 105 3.89 9.45 -0.67
CA ARG A 105 4.80 10.25 -1.50
C ARG A 105 4.38 10.22 -2.95
N GLY A 106 4.06 11.38 -3.49
CA GLY A 106 3.67 11.51 -4.88
C GLY A 106 4.82 11.54 -5.88
N GLY A 107 6.00 12.03 -5.49
CA GLY A 107 7.15 12.09 -6.38
C GLY A 107 8.47 12.07 -5.65
N PHE A 108 9.55 11.89 -6.42
CA PHE A 108 10.90 12.11 -5.93
C PHE A 108 11.31 13.54 -6.27
N THR A 109 11.41 14.40 -5.28
CA THR A 109 12.32 15.54 -5.43
C THR A 109 13.73 14.97 -5.53
N SER A 110 14.51 15.38 -6.53
CA SER A 110 15.94 15.12 -6.53
C SER A 110 16.49 15.57 -5.18
N ALA A 111 17.27 14.70 -4.54
CA ALA A 111 17.76 14.91 -3.19
C ALA A 111 18.78 16.05 -3.12
N ASP A 112 18.33 17.30 -3.23
CA ASP A 112 19.12 18.51 -3.00
C ASP A 112 18.87 19.12 -1.61
N ALA A 113 18.39 18.30 -0.66
CA ALA A 113 18.35 18.65 0.75
C ALA A 113 19.47 17.90 1.52
N PRO A 114 20.21 18.58 2.43
CA PRO A 114 21.34 18.01 3.16
C PRO A 114 20.84 17.05 4.24
N GLY A 115 20.53 15.84 3.81
CA GLY A 115 20.05 14.74 4.63
C GLY A 115 20.32 13.43 3.91
N ARG A 116 21.54 13.30 3.37
CA ARG A 116 22.04 12.12 2.67
C ARG A 116 21.61 10.90 3.48
N CYS A 117 20.71 10.07 2.94
CA CYS A 117 20.66 8.66 3.32
C CYS A 117 22.04 8.14 2.94
N LYS A 118 22.98 8.19 3.89
CA LYS A 118 24.30 7.60 3.70
C LYS A 118 23.99 6.20 3.22
N ARG A 119 24.47 5.83 2.03
CA ARG A 119 24.51 4.44 1.56
C ARG A 119 25.11 3.62 2.70
N ARG A 120 24.27 3.16 3.63
CA ARG A 120 24.60 2.06 4.51
C ARG A 120 24.57 0.89 3.56
N GLN A 121 25.67 0.16 3.56
CA GLN A 121 25.88 -1.10 2.85
C GLN A 121 24.59 -1.91 2.82
N PRO A 122 24.34 -2.72 1.76
CA PRO A 122 23.20 -3.61 1.76
C PRO A 122 23.26 -4.43 3.06
N LEU A 123 22.39 -4.10 4.01
CA LEU A 123 22.10 -4.97 5.12
C LEU A 123 21.38 -6.12 4.44
N THR A 124 22.13 -7.14 4.02
CA THR A 124 21.60 -8.46 3.70
C THR A 124 21.11 -9.10 4.99
N ARG A 125 20.22 -8.40 5.72
CA ARG A 125 19.37 -9.01 6.72
C ARG A 125 18.51 -10.00 5.96
N HIS A 126 18.47 -11.22 6.47
CA HIS A 126 17.74 -12.31 5.83
C HIS A 126 16.25 -11.97 5.86
N LEU A 127 15.75 -11.41 4.75
CA LEU A 127 14.34 -11.19 4.49
C LEU A 127 13.71 -12.55 4.21
N HIS A 128 13.04 -13.10 5.22
CA HIS A 128 12.23 -14.29 5.03
C HIS A 128 10.91 -13.82 4.44
N ASN A 129 10.69 -14.18 3.18
CA ASN A 129 9.48 -13.84 2.45
C ASN A 129 8.54 -15.03 2.48
N ARG A 130 7.31 -14.81 2.94
CA ARG A 130 6.20 -15.73 2.69
C ARG A 130 5.17 -15.03 1.82
N VAL A 131 4.72 -15.74 0.81
CA VAL A 131 3.53 -15.35 0.08
C VAL A 131 2.35 -15.89 0.88
N ALA A 132 1.65 -15.00 1.58
CA ALA A 132 0.40 -15.37 2.22
C ALA A 132 -0.65 -15.58 1.12
N ARG A 133 -1.39 -16.69 1.21
CA ARG A 133 -2.55 -17.00 0.37
C ARG A 133 -3.72 -17.25 1.29
N ARG A 134 -4.69 -16.34 1.32
CA ARG A 134 -5.95 -16.54 2.04
C ARG A 134 -7.07 -16.70 1.02
N SER A 135 -7.81 -17.80 1.11
CA SER A 135 -9.02 -18.03 0.29
C SER A 135 -10.13 -17.13 0.81
N VAL A 136 -10.70 -16.32 -0.07
CA VAL A 136 -11.79 -15.40 0.26
C VAL A 136 -13.04 -15.94 -0.41
N ALA A 137 -13.85 -16.72 0.31
CA ALA A 137 -15.05 -17.39 -0.22
C ALA A 137 -14.79 -18.30 -1.47
N PRO A 138 -15.75 -19.13 -1.92
CA PRO A 138 -15.52 -20.09 -3.01
C PRO A 138 -15.25 -19.45 -4.38
N THR A 139 -15.54 -18.16 -4.55
CA THR A 139 -15.58 -17.47 -5.84
C THR A 139 -14.47 -16.43 -6.06
N LEU A 140 -13.71 -16.04 -5.03
CA LEU A 140 -12.64 -15.03 -5.18
C LEU A 140 -11.24 -15.65 -5.00
N ARG A 141 -10.35 -15.27 -5.93
CA ARG A 141 -8.94 -15.67 -5.95
C ARG A 141 -8.25 -15.26 -4.64
N ALA A 142 -7.31 -16.08 -4.20
CA ALA A 142 -6.55 -15.85 -2.98
C ALA A 142 -5.90 -14.46 -2.96
N CYS A 143 -6.01 -13.75 -1.83
CA CYS A 143 -5.27 -12.51 -1.60
C CYS A 143 -3.78 -12.86 -1.55
N LEU A 144 -3.03 -12.52 -2.60
CA LEU A 144 -1.62 -12.85 -2.75
C LEU A 144 -0.80 -11.64 -2.31
N VAL A 145 -0.37 -11.65 -1.06
CA VAL A 145 0.40 -10.54 -0.47
C VAL A 145 1.71 -11.08 0.07
N ARG A 146 2.79 -10.31 -0.11
CA ARG A 146 4.12 -10.69 0.38
C ARG A 146 4.29 -10.19 1.80
N VAL A 147 4.33 -11.12 2.75
CA VAL A 147 4.66 -10.85 4.15
C VAL A 147 6.16 -11.03 4.30
N SER A 148 6.81 -9.99 4.80
CA SER A 148 8.25 -9.92 4.97
C SER A 148 8.58 -9.79 6.45
N THR A 149 9.50 -10.63 6.93
CA THR A 149 10.04 -10.49 8.29
C THR A 149 11.50 -10.08 8.23
N CYS A 150 11.85 -9.06 9.01
CA CYS A 150 13.21 -8.60 9.17
C CYS A 150 13.66 -8.98 10.59
N SER A 151 14.52 -10.00 10.67
CA SER A 151 15.15 -10.46 11.92
C SER A 151 16.33 -9.54 12.25
N GLY A 152 16.48 -9.22 13.55
CA GLY A 152 17.48 -8.29 14.09
C GLY A 152 18.90 -8.79 13.96
#